data_AF-A0AAE6YFR2-F1
#
_entry.id   AF-A0AAE6YFR2-F1
#
_cell.length_a   1.000
_cell.length_b   1.000
_cell.length_c   1.000
_cell.angle_alpha   90.00
_cell.angle_beta   90.00
_cell.angle_gamma   90.00
#
_symmetry.space_group_name_H-M   'P 1'
#
loop_
_entity.id
_entity.type
_entity.pdbx_description
1 polymer ?
#
loop_
_entity_poly.entity_id
_entity_poly.type
_entity_poly.pdbx_seq_one_letter_code
_entity_poly.pdbx_strand_id
1 'polypeptide(L)'
;MAGHVTERHITRSGQGGDRDVYEYALLRVVPRVERGECINAGVLVYCRARGYLGARTHLDEARLLALDPAADLAGVRAALGAVEGVCAGGAAAGQAAGDDPGRRFRWLVAPRSTVVRPGPVHTGLTTDPAAETERLLDLLVR
;
A
#
# COMPACT_ATOMS: atom_id res chain seq x y z
N MET A 1 5.28 -33.81 -38.36
CA MET A 1 5.84 -32.45 -38.13
C MET A 1 5.09 -31.84 -36.95
N ALA A 2 5.40 -32.27 -35.72
CA ALA A 2 4.73 -31.80 -34.52
C ALA A 2 5.59 -30.73 -33.85
N GLY A 3 5.04 -29.53 -33.71
CA GLY A 3 5.70 -28.35 -33.17
C GLY A 3 6.04 -28.52 -31.70
N HIS A 4 7.31 -28.28 -31.37
CA HIS A 4 7.82 -28.20 -30.02
C HIS A 4 7.34 -26.89 -29.40
N VAL A 5 6.35 -26.95 -28.49
CA VAL A 5 5.96 -25.80 -27.69
C VAL A 5 7.06 -25.57 -26.66
N THR A 6 7.81 -24.49 -26.84
CA THR A 6 8.83 -24.01 -25.91
C THR A 6 8.18 -23.76 -24.55
N GLU A 7 8.55 -24.58 -23.58
CA GLU A 7 8.19 -24.46 -22.18
C GLU A 7 8.68 -23.11 -21.68
N ARG A 8 7.76 -22.15 -21.53
CA ARG A 8 8.08 -20.84 -20.96
C ARG A 8 8.44 -21.07 -19.51
N HIS A 9 9.72 -20.88 -19.18
CA HIS A 9 10.22 -20.77 -17.82
C HIS A 9 9.38 -19.76 -17.03
N ILE A 10 8.36 -20.25 -16.32
CA ILE A 10 7.76 -19.54 -15.20
C ILE A 10 8.81 -19.62 -14.10
N THR A 11 9.32 -18.47 -13.67
CA THR A 11 10.31 -18.36 -12.60
C THR A 11 9.85 -19.18 -11.39
N ARG A 12 10.58 -20.27 -11.14
CA ARG A 12 10.42 -21.13 -9.97
C ARG A 12 10.50 -20.22 -8.73
N SER A 13 9.42 -20.12 -7.96
CA SER A 13 9.43 -19.49 -6.64
C SER A 13 10.58 -20.10 -5.84
N GLY A 14 11.43 -19.24 -5.27
CA GLY A 14 12.80 -19.54 -4.91
C GLY A 14 13.00 -20.83 -4.10
N GLN A 15 13.90 -21.68 -4.59
CA GLN A 15 14.67 -22.53 -3.70
C GLN A 15 15.71 -21.63 -3.01
N GLY A 16 15.41 -21.15 -1.81
CA GLY A 16 16.35 -20.35 -1.00
C GLY A 16 15.72 -19.41 0.04
N GLY A 17 15.04 -19.96 1.06
CA GLY A 17 14.69 -19.26 2.31
C GLY A 17 13.19 -19.27 2.64
N ASP A 18 12.87 -19.30 3.94
CA ASP A 18 11.51 -19.27 4.55
C ASP A 18 10.71 -17.97 4.31
N ARG A 19 11.06 -17.21 3.27
CA ARG A 19 10.57 -15.84 3.03
C ARG A 19 9.80 -15.74 1.71
N ASP A 20 8.66 -15.06 1.77
CA ASP A 20 7.81 -14.76 0.63
C ASP A 20 8.04 -13.36 0.09
N VAL A 21 7.85 -13.18 -1.22
CA VAL A 21 7.87 -11.85 -1.85
C VAL A 21 6.61 -11.07 -1.44
N TYR A 22 6.81 -9.80 -1.09
CA TYR A 22 5.73 -8.85 -0.90
C TYR A 22 5.98 -7.58 -1.71
N GLU A 23 4.91 -6.87 -2.04
CA GLU A 23 4.90 -5.53 -2.61
C GLU A 23 4.47 -4.54 -1.52
N TYR A 24 5.05 -3.35 -1.51
CA TYR A 24 4.60 -2.27 -0.62
C TYR A 24 4.61 -0.91 -1.31
N ALA A 25 3.75 -0.01 -0.82
CA ALA A 25 3.72 1.38 -1.25
C ALA A 25 3.45 2.28 -0.04
N LEU A 26 4.05 3.47 -0.03
CA LEU A 26 3.76 4.48 0.99
C LEU A 26 2.47 5.21 0.65
N LEU A 27 1.69 5.55 1.67
CA LEU A 27 0.62 6.53 1.57
C LEU A 27 1.21 7.89 1.90
N ARG A 28 1.13 8.83 0.97
CA ARG A 28 1.64 10.19 1.11
C ARG A 28 0.50 11.17 1.21
N VAL A 29 0.61 12.13 2.13
CA VAL A 29 -0.30 13.26 2.25
C VAL A 29 0.34 14.47 1.60
N VAL A 30 -0.34 15.00 0.59
CA VAL A 30 0.05 16.19 -0.16
C VAL A 30 -1.01 17.27 0.12
N PRO A 31 -0.84 18.11 1.16
CA PRO A 31 -1.89 19.05 1.58
C PRO A 31 -2.26 20.04 0.48
N ARG A 32 -1.29 20.45 -0.36
CA ARG A 32 -1.51 21.28 -1.56
C ARG A 32 -0.98 20.60 -2.80
N VAL A 33 -1.88 20.22 -3.68
CA VAL A 33 -1.56 19.38 -4.83
C VAL A 33 -0.60 20.06 -5.80
N GLU A 34 -0.76 21.37 -5.95
CA GLU A 34 -0.03 22.25 -6.85
C GLU A 34 1.41 22.47 -6.39
N ARG A 35 1.66 22.44 -5.06
CA ARG A 35 3.00 22.58 -4.48
C ARG A 35 3.76 21.26 -4.45
N GLY A 36 3.05 20.14 -4.32
CA GLY A 36 3.66 18.79 -4.35
C GLY A 36 4.44 18.40 -3.08
N GLU A 37 4.53 19.29 -2.10
CA GLU A 37 5.11 19.01 -0.77
C GLU A 37 4.31 17.91 -0.08
N CYS A 38 4.99 16.95 0.54
CA CYS A 38 4.30 15.80 1.12
C CYS A 38 4.99 15.23 2.35
N ILE A 39 4.20 14.53 3.16
CA ILE A 39 4.68 13.66 4.23
C ILE A 39 4.21 12.24 3.97
N ASN A 40 4.98 11.24 4.43
CA ASN A 40 4.45 9.88 4.53
C ASN A 40 3.45 9.84 5.69
N ALA A 41 2.36 9.09 5.52
CA ALA A 41 1.32 8.92 6.53
C ALA A 41 0.81 7.48 6.65
N GLY A 42 1.44 6.53 5.96
CA GLY A 42 1.09 5.13 6.07
C GLY A 42 1.83 4.26 5.08
N VAL A 43 1.58 2.95 5.18
CA VAL A 43 2.13 1.93 4.31
C VAL A 43 1.04 0.92 3.92
N LEU A 44 1.07 0.51 2.67
CA LEU A 44 0.33 -0.63 2.12
C LEU A 44 1.30 -1.79 1.93
N VAL A 45 0.91 -2.99 2.34
CA VAL A 45 1.68 -4.22 2.08
C VAL A 45 0.76 -5.27 1.48
N TYR A 46 1.20 -5.86 0.38
CA TYR A 46 0.52 -6.97 -0.29
C TYR A 46 1.48 -8.14 -0.46
N CYS A 47 1.10 -9.31 0.05
CA CYS A 47 1.84 -10.55 -0.13
C CYS A 47 0.94 -11.60 -0.76
N ARG A 48 1.12 -11.81 -2.07
CA ARG A 48 0.31 -12.77 -2.84
C ARG A 48 0.41 -14.19 -2.28
N ALA A 49 1.61 -14.64 -1.92
CA ALA A 49 1.84 -16.00 -1.41
C ALA A 49 1.03 -16.29 -0.14
N ARG A 50 0.77 -15.27 0.68
CA ARG A 50 0.02 -15.38 1.93
C ARG A 50 -1.41 -14.83 1.84
N GLY A 51 -1.87 -14.42 0.65
CA GLY A 51 -3.17 -13.79 0.47
C GLY A 51 -3.37 -12.52 1.33
N TYR A 52 -2.29 -11.86 1.74
CA TYR A 52 -2.32 -10.76 2.69
C TYR A 52 -2.39 -9.42 1.97
N LEU A 53 -3.30 -8.56 2.41
CA LEU A 53 -3.32 -7.12 2.11
C LEU A 53 -3.53 -6.38 3.43
N GLY A 54 -2.61 -5.49 3.78
CA GLY A 54 -2.71 -4.68 4.98
C GLY A 54 -2.34 -3.23 4.72
N ALA A 55 -2.93 -2.36 5.53
CA ALA A 55 -2.54 -0.97 5.64
C ALA A 55 -2.30 -0.63 7.11
N ARG A 56 -1.32 0.25 7.35
CA ARG A 56 -1.16 0.95 8.62
C ARG A 56 -0.92 2.42 8.36
N THR A 57 -1.59 3.27 9.11
CA THR A 57 -1.52 4.71 8.94
C THR A 57 -1.10 5.41 10.24
N HIS A 58 -0.38 6.51 10.08
CA HIS A 58 0.00 7.40 11.16
C HIS A 58 0.08 8.82 10.60
N LEU A 59 -0.68 9.75 11.19
CA LEU A 59 -0.71 11.14 10.76
C LEU A 59 0.01 12.03 11.79
N ASP A 60 1.18 12.53 11.42
CA ASP A 60 1.87 13.61 12.13
C ASP A 60 1.22 14.94 11.75
N GLU A 61 0.22 15.36 12.53
CA GLU A 61 -0.55 16.58 12.29
C GLU A 61 0.31 17.84 12.33
N ALA A 62 1.29 17.89 13.24
CA ALA A 62 2.18 19.04 13.38
C ALA A 62 3.03 19.22 12.11
N ARG A 63 3.58 18.12 11.57
CA ARG A 63 4.34 18.16 10.31
C ARG A 63 3.46 18.51 9.11
N LEU A 64 2.22 18.03 9.08
CA LEU A 64 1.29 18.38 8.00
C LEU A 64 0.93 19.87 8.03
N LEU A 65 0.58 20.40 9.21
CA LEU A 65 0.25 21.82 9.40
C LEU A 65 1.44 22.74 9.15
N ALA A 66 2.68 22.25 9.35
CA ALA A 66 3.88 22.99 8.99
C ALA A 66 4.04 23.18 7.47
N LEU A 67 3.59 22.21 6.65
CA LEU A 67 3.57 22.35 5.18
C LEU A 67 2.41 23.24 4.69
N ASP A 68 1.25 23.10 5.34
CA ASP A 68 0.08 23.91 5.05
C ASP A 68 -0.79 24.12 6.30
N PRO A 69 -0.79 25.35 6.87
CA PRO A 69 -1.59 25.67 8.05
C PRO A 69 -3.10 25.50 7.85
N ALA A 70 -3.58 25.45 6.61
CA ALA A 70 -4.98 25.27 6.26
C ALA A 70 -5.35 23.81 5.90
N ALA A 71 -4.45 22.84 6.13
CA ALA A 71 -4.72 21.43 5.80
C ALA A 71 -5.93 20.87 6.54
N ASP A 72 -6.82 20.18 5.82
CA ASP A 72 -7.98 19.49 6.40
C ASP A 72 -7.56 18.16 7.07
N LEU A 73 -7.20 18.23 8.35
CA LEU A 73 -6.80 17.07 9.15
C LEU A 73 -7.90 16.00 9.22
N ALA A 74 -9.17 16.40 9.33
CA ALA A 74 -10.28 15.47 9.44
C ALA A 74 -10.50 14.71 8.14
N GLY A 75 -10.49 15.40 7.01
CA GLY A 75 -10.57 14.78 5.68
C GLY A 75 -9.40 13.85 5.40
N VAL A 76 -8.18 14.21 5.81
CA VAL A 76 -7.01 13.33 5.68
C VAL A 76 -7.18 12.07 6.52
N ARG A 77 -7.59 12.18 7.79
CA ARG A 77 -7.85 11.01 8.66
C ARG A 77 -8.93 10.10 8.07
N ALA A 78 -10.02 10.68 7.56
CA ALA A 78 -11.08 9.92 6.91
C ALA A 78 -10.58 9.17 5.66
N ALA A 79 -9.77 9.83 4.82
CA ALA A 79 -9.19 9.21 3.64
C ALA A 79 -8.22 8.08 3.97
N LEU A 80 -7.37 8.26 5.00
CA LEU A 80 -6.47 7.21 5.49
C LEU A 80 -7.26 6.01 6.05
N GLY A 81 -8.30 6.26 6.85
CA GLY A 81 -9.17 5.20 7.37
C GLY A 81 -9.95 4.46 6.27
N ALA A 82 -10.36 5.15 5.20
CA ALA A 82 -10.97 4.50 4.05
C ALA A 82 -10.01 3.52 3.35
N VAL A 83 -8.72 3.87 3.25
CA VAL A 83 -7.70 2.96 2.72
C VAL A 83 -7.57 1.71 3.60
N GLU A 84 -7.54 1.87 4.93
CA GLU A 84 -7.52 0.74 5.86
C GLU A 84 -8.77 -0.15 5.70
N GLY A 85 -9.95 0.44 5.52
CA GLY A 85 -11.20 -0.27 5.25
C GLY A 85 -11.15 -1.10 3.96
N VAL A 86 -10.58 -0.54 2.89
CA VAL A 86 -10.39 -1.28 1.62
C VAL A 86 -9.42 -2.44 1.81
N CYS A 87 -8.35 -2.29 2.58
CA CYS A 87 -7.45 -3.40 2.90
C CYS A 87 -8.14 -4.49 3.74
N ALA A 88 -8.90 -4.11 4.76
CA ALA A 88 -9.63 -5.03 5.62
C ALA A 88 -10.64 -5.90 4.84
N GLY A 89 -11.22 -5.37 3.77
CA GLY A 89 -12.18 -6.10 2.94
C GLY A 89 -13.57 -6.14 3.54
N GLY A 90 -14.41 -7.05 3.01
CA GLY A 90 -15.80 -7.16 3.43
C GLY A 90 -16.59 -5.86 3.22
N ALA A 91 -17.57 -5.58 4.10
CA ALA A 91 -18.38 -4.38 4.00
C ALA A 91 -17.57 -3.08 4.11
N ALA A 92 -16.43 -3.09 4.83
CA ALA A 92 -15.57 -1.92 5.01
C ALA A 92 -14.86 -1.50 3.71
N ALA A 93 -14.72 -2.41 2.73
CA ALA A 93 -14.15 -2.09 1.43
C ALA A 93 -15.16 -1.45 0.45
N GLY A 94 -16.43 -1.30 0.85
CA GLY A 94 -17.46 -0.66 0.05
C GLY A 94 -17.60 -1.32 -1.33
N GLN A 95 -17.41 -0.53 -2.40
CA GLN A 95 -17.51 -1.05 -3.77
C GLN A 95 -16.46 -2.11 -4.11
N ALA A 96 -15.35 -2.16 -3.36
CA ALA A 96 -14.30 -3.15 -3.54
C ALA A 96 -14.51 -4.42 -2.69
N ALA A 97 -15.65 -4.56 -2.01
CA ALA A 97 -15.94 -5.72 -1.14
C ALA A 97 -15.84 -7.08 -1.86
N GLY A 98 -16.21 -7.11 -3.14
CA GLY A 98 -16.15 -8.33 -3.97
C GLY A 98 -14.78 -8.61 -4.59
N ASP A 99 -13.80 -7.72 -4.40
CA ASP A 99 -12.49 -7.83 -5.04
C ASP A 99 -11.48 -8.62 -4.19
N ASP A 100 -10.67 -9.43 -4.86
CA ASP A 100 -9.56 -10.13 -4.20
C ASP A 100 -8.49 -9.14 -3.69
N PRO A 101 -7.66 -9.54 -2.71
CA PRO A 101 -6.62 -8.67 -2.15
C PRO A 101 -5.69 -8.04 -3.19
N GLY A 102 -5.35 -8.78 -4.26
CA GLY A 102 -4.49 -8.27 -5.32
C GLY A 102 -5.17 -7.17 -6.13
N ARG A 103 -6.43 -7.36 -6.53
CA ARG A 103 -7.21 -6.33 -7.22
C ARG A 103 -7.39 -5.07 -6.38
N ARG A 104 -7.68 -5.23 -5.08
CA ARG A 104 -7.76 -4.11 -4.12
C ARG A 104 -6.43 -3.37 -3.98
N PHE A 105 -5.31 -4.09 -3.85
CA PHE A 105 -3.98 -3.49 -3.81
C PHE A 105 -3.71 -2.67 -5.07
N ARG A 106 -3.97 -3.23 -6.25
CA ARG A 106 -3.74 -2.55 -7.54
C ARG A 106 -4.59 -1.30 -7.72
N TRP A 107 -5.83 -1.33 -7.22
CA TRP A 107 -6.68 -0.15 -7.18
C TRP A 107 -6.14 0.93 -6.22
N LEU A 108 -5.69 0.53 -5.01
CA LEU A 108 -5.14 1.44 -4.01
C LEU A 108 -3.85 2.14 -4.45
N VAL A 109 -2.98 1.44 -5.19
CA VAL A 109 -1.70 2.00 -5.68
C VAL A 109 -1.79 2.70 -7.02
N ALA A 110 -2.98 2.80 -7.63
CA ALA A 110 -3.17 3.53 -8.87
C ALA A 110 -2.88 5.03 -8.65
N PRO A 111 -2.15 5.72 -9.56
CA PRO A 111 -1.87 7.15 -9.44
C PRO A 111 -3.16 7.99 -9.34
N ARG A 112 -3.18 8.95 -8.41
CA ARG A 112 -4.34 9.84 -8.16
C ARG A 112 -3.90 11.25 -7.79
N SER A 113 -4.57 12.25 -8.34
CA SER A 113 -4.41 13.67 -7.98
C SER A 113 -5.31 14.04 -6.80
N THR A 114 -5.03 13.47 -5.63
CA THR A 114 -5.82 13.69 -4.40
C THR A 114 -4.90 14.03 -3.23
N VAL A 115 -5.43 14.46 -2.09
CA VAL A 115 -4.61 14.79 -0.92
C VAL A 115 -3.86 13.55 -0.40
N VAL A 116 -4.51 12.38 -0.33
CA VAL A 116 -3.87 11.10 0.04
C VAL A 116 -3.54 10.30 -1.23
N ARG A 117 -2.25 10.11 -1.52
CA ARG A 117 -1.77 9.46 -2.74
C ARG A 117 -0.90 8.26 -2.43
N PRO A 118 -0.95 7.19 -3.24
CA PRO A 118 0.06 6.16 -3.18
C PRO A 118 1.39 6.69 -3.75
N GLY A 119 2.49 6.27 -3.13
CA GLY A 119 3.84 6.38 -3.68
C GLY A 119 4.16 5.23 -4.66
N PRO A 120 5.39 5.18 -5.17
CA PRO A 120 5.86 4.06 -5.99
C PRO A 120 5.71 2.71 -5.28
N VAL A 121 5.48 1.66 -6.05
CA VAL A 121 5.47 0.29 -5.54
C VAL A 121 6.90 -0.23 -5.49
N HIS A 122 7.24 -0.82 -4.36
CA HIS A 122 8.52 -1.47 -4.07
C HIS A 122 8.29 -2.94 -3.71
N THR A 123 9.34 -3.74 -3.68
CA THR A 123 9.27 -5.17 -3.31
C THR A 123 10.24 -5.51 -2.19
N GLY A 124 9.90 -6.54 -1.43
CA GLY A 124 10.73 -7.07 -0.35
C GLY A 124 10.49 -8.56 -0.11
N LEU A 125 11.17 -9.11 0.90
CA LEU A 125 11.03 -10.49 1.34
C LEU A 125 10.64 -10.52 2.82
N THR A 126 9.62 -11.31 3.19
CA THR A 126 9.16 -11.41 4.58
C THR A 126 8.75 -12.84 4.96
N THR A 127 8.95 -13.19 6.23
CA THR A 127 8.35 -14.39 6.84
C THR A 127 6.99 -14.09 7.49
N ASP A 128 6.62 -12.83 7.64
CA ASP A 128 5.36 -12.37 8.22
C ASP A 128 4.99 -10.99 7.64
N PRO A 129 4.03 -10.91 6.69
CA PRO A 129 3.67 -9.65 6.07
C PRO A 129 2.91 -8.70 7.01
N ALA A 130 2.28 -9.21 8.07
CA ALA A 130 1.62 -8.37 9.07
C ALA A 130 2.64 -7.64 9.95
N ALA A 131 3.62 -8.38 10.49
CA ALA A 131 4.73 -7.79 11.23
C ALA A 131 5.56 -6.82 10.36
N GLU A 132 5.76 -7.15 9.08
CA GLU A 132 6.47 -6.28 8.14
C GLU A 132 5.71 -4.98 7.88
N THR A 133 4.37 -5.00 7.91
CA THR A 133 3.56 -3.78 7.76
C THR A 133 3.82 -2.80 8.91
N GLU A 134 3.86 -3.28 10.16
CA GLU A 134 4.21 -2.45 11.32
C GLU A 134 5.64 -1.94 11.26
N ARG A 135 6.60 -2.82 10.92
CA ARG A 135 8.01 -2.45 10.80
C ARG A 135 8.23 -1.35 9.77
N LEU A 136 7.55 -1.42 8.63
CA LEU A 136 7.63 -0.40 7.59
C LEU A 136 6.95 0.92 8.02
N LEU A 137 5.87 0.86 8.80
CA LEU A 137 5.26 2.05 9.39
C LEU A 137 6.26 2.75 10.33
N ASP A 138 6.93 1.99 11.20
CA ASP A 138 7.96 2.53 12.11
C ASP A 138 9.15 3.13 11.38
N LEU A 139 9.60 2.49 10.28
CA LEU A 139 10.81 2.90 9.60
C LEU A 139 10.60 4.12 8.67
N LEU A 140 9.42 4.22 8.05
CA LEU A 140 9.20 5.13 6.92
C LEU A 140 8.19 6.24 7.21
N VAL A 141 7.50 6.20 8.35
CA VAL A 141 6.40 7.13 8.68
C VAL A 141 6.56 7.76 10.06
N ARG A 142 6.78 6.95 11.09
CA ARG A 142 6.99 7.39 12.49
C ARG A 142 8.44 7.83 12.72
#